data_AF-A0A6M4H1V9-F1
#
_entry.id   AF-A0A6M4H1V9-F1
#
_cell.length_a   1.000
_cell.length_b   1.000
_cell.length_c   1.000
_cell.angle_alpha   90.00
_cell.angle_beta   90.00
_cell.angle_gamma   90.00
#
_symmetry.space_group_name_H-M   'P 1'
#
loop_
_entity.id
_entity.type
_entity.pdbx_description
1 polymer ?
#
loop_
_entity_poly.entity_id
_entity_poly.type
_entity_poly.pdbx_seq_one_letter_code
_entity_poly.pdbx_strand_id
1 'polypeptide(L)'
;MKSLALLLLLPAGLALAQTPPPKTSTKDELRSCLAEQDTLQETGKTLETRRAEQDAASKKLQTEVRSHMATSPLPNAPEDAFTAFRAKTKDLEARKETLDSAADQYDKDVVTFNQQLAARNKRCSTLTVTKADRDAVMKERAAVGKK
;
A
#
# COMPACT_ATOMS: atom_id res chain seq x y z
N MET A 1 -75.71 16.83 -28.77
CA MET A 1 -74.90 15.75 -29.37
C MET A 1 -73.95 15.26 -28.28
N LYS A 2 -74.36 14.23 -27.53
CA LYS A 2 -73.94 12.82 -27.65
C LYS A 2 -72.43 12.59 -27.55
N SER A 3 -72.05 12.08 -26.37
CA SER A 3 -70.95 11.21 -25.95
C SER A 3 -69.80 10.90 -26.90
N LEU A 4 -68.58 10.89 -26.35
CA LEU A 4 -67.73 9.68 -26.41
C LEU A 4 -66.69 9.68 -25.27
N ALA A 5 -66.89 8.74 -24.35
CA ALA A 5 -65.88 8.26 -23.42
C ALA A 5 -65.03 7.20 -24.14
N LEU A 6 -63.72 7.16 -23.88
CA LEU A 6 -62.95 5.93 -24.00
C LEU A 6 -61.79 5.95 -22.98
N LEU A 7 -62.05 5.31 -21.85
CA LEU A 7 -61.05 4.89 -20.85
C LEU A 7 -60.17 3.79 -21.46
N LEU A 8 -58.89 4.07 -21.67
CA LEU A 8 -57.87 3.04 -21.89
C LEU A 8 -57.33 2.61 -20.52
N LEU A 9 -57.86 1.51 -19.99
CA LEU A 9 -57.23 0.74 -18.93
C LEU A 9 -55.96 0.08 -19.48
N LEU A 10 -54.78 0.54 -19.07
CA LEU A 10 -53.57 -0.27 -19.12
C LEU A 10 -53.51 -1.13 -17.85
N PRO A 11 -53.47 -2.48 -17.95
CA PRO A 11 -53.10 -3.30 -16.81
C PRO A 11 -51.61 -3.09 -16.52
N ALA A 12 -51.34 -2.40 -15.41
CA ALA A 12 -50.03 -2.34 -14.79
C ALA A 12 -49.64 -3.74 -14.29
N GLY A 13 -49.01 -4.53 -15.16
CA GLY A 13 -48.28 -5.72 -14.77
C GLY A 13 -47.04 -5.31 -13.98
N LEU A 14 -47.20 -5.06 -12.67
CA LEU A 14 -46.10 -4.96 -11.72
C LEU A 14 -45.47 -6.34 -11.57
N ALA A 15 -44.57 -6.68 -12.49
CA ALA A 15 -43.60 -7.74 -12.26
C ALA A 15 -42.68 -7.27 -11.13
N LEU A 16 -43.00 -7.67 -9.89
CA LEU A 16 -42.07 -7.58 -8.76
C LEU A 16 -40.87 -8.46 -9.12
N ALA A 17 -39.81 -7.84 -9.64
CA ALA A 17 -38.51 -8.47 -9.75
C ALA A 17 -38.09 -8.87 -8.33
N GLN A 18 -38.29 -10.14 -7.97
CA GLN A 18 -37.75 -10.72 -6.76
C GLN A 18 -36.23 -10.68 -6.90
N THR A 19 -35.60 -9.70 -6.28
CA THR A 19 -34.15 -9.64 -6.18
C THR A 19 -33.70 -10.92 -5.48
N PRO A 20 -32.80 -11.71 -6.09
CA PRO A 20 -32.30 -12.92 -5.44
C PRO A 20 -31.73 -12.53 -4.07
N PRO A 21 -31.93 -13.36 -3.03
CA PRO A 21 -31.43 -13.05 -1.70
C PRO A 21 -29.92 -12.79 -1.78
N PRO A 22 -29.42 -11.76 -1.06
CA PRO A 22 -28.01 -11.42 -1.11
C PRO A 22 -27.19 -12.66 -0.74
N LYS A 23 -26.25 -13.03 -1.61
CA LYS A 23 -25.35 -14.17 -1.34
C LYS A 23 -24.53 -13.84 -0.09
N THR A 24 -24.71 -14.64 0.95
CA THR A 24 -23.85 -14.59 2.12
C THR A 24 -22.52 -15.25 1.79
N SER A 25 -21.44 -14.52 2.05
CA SER A 25 -20.08 -15.01 1.97
C SER A 25 -19.82 -16.11 2.99
N THR A 26 -18.92 -17.01 2.62
CA THR A 26 -18.52 -18.15 3.44
C THR A 26 -17.58 -17.74 4.58
N LYS A 27 -17.51 -18.59 5.60
CA LYS A 27 -16.55 -18.48 6.70
C LYS A 27 -15.10 -18.45 6.20
N ASP A 28 -14.78 -19.23 5.17
CA ASP A 28 -13.43 -19.33 4.62
C ASP A 28 -13.01 -18.05 3.86
N GLU A 29 -13.94 -17.42 3.14
CA GLU A 29 -13.71 -16.11 2.52
C GLU A 29 -13.39 -15.04 3.57
N LEU A 30 -14.11 -15.03 4.69
CA LEU A 30 -13.81 -14.12 5.80
C LEU A 30 -12.43 -14.39 6.39
N ARG A 31 -12.08 -15.66 6.60
CA ARG A 31 -10.76 -16.05 7.14
C ARG A 31 -9.64 -15.56 6.22
N SER A 32 -9.79 -15.78 4.91
CA SER A 32 -8.83 -15.33 3.91
C SER A 32 -8.68 -13.80 3.91
N CYS A 33 -9.79 -13.06 3.89
CA CYS A 33 -9.77 -11.59 3.91
C CYS A 33 -9.17 -10.97 5.17
N LEU A 34 -9.23 -11.67 6.30
CA LEU A 34 -8.58 -11.25 7.54
C LEU A 34 -7.09 -11.63 7.56
N ALA A 35 -6.71 -12.79 7.04
CA ALA A 35 -5.31 -13.19 6.91
C ALA A 35 -4.55 -12.23 5.95
N GLU A 36 -5.14 -11.91 4.81
CA GLU A 36 -4.58 -10.92 3.87
C GLU A 36 -4.46 -9.54 4.51
N GLN A 37 -5.42 -9.15 5.36
CA GLN A 37 -5.33 -7.89 6.09
C GLN A 37 -4.12 -7.88 7.03
N ASP A 38 -3.86 -8.98 7.75
CA ASP A 38 -2.71 -9.09 8.64
C ASP A 38 -1.39 -8.98 7.85
N THR A 39 -1.28 -9.68 6.72
CA THR A 39 -0.11 -9.62 5.83
C THR A 39 0.11 -8.21 5.26
N LEU A 40 -0.95 -7.51 4.86
CA LEU A 40 -0.86 -6.13 4.38
C LEU A 40 -0.47 -5.17 5.50
N GLN A 41 -0.95 -5.37 6.73
CA GLN A 41 -0.53 -4.56 7.88
C GLN A 41 0.96 -4.73 8.19
N GLU A 42 1.48 -5.95 8.14
CA GLU A 42 2.90 -6.23 8.34
C GLU A 42 3.77 -5.63 7.21
N THR A 43 3.34 -5.81 5.96
CA THR A 43 4.00 -5.19 4.80
C THR A 43 4.03 -3.67 4.93
N GLY A 44 2.90 -3.06 5.34
CA GLY A 44 2.81 -1.62 5.58
C GLY A 44 3.83 -1.12 6.61
N LYS A 45 3.94 -1.78 7.77
CA LYS A 45 4.95 -1.45 8.80
C LYS A 45 6.38 -1.59 8.29
N THR A 46 6.63 -2.61 7.47
CA THR A 46 7.94 -2.84 6.86
C THR A 46 8.30 -1.69 5.91
N LEU A 47 7.36 -1.24 5.07
CA LEU A 47 7.55 -0.09 4.18
C LEU A 47 7.77 1.20 4.98
N GLU A 48 6.99 1.45 6.03
CA GLU A 48 7.19 2.62 6.90
C GLU A 48 8.59 2.65 7.54
N THR A 49 9.07 1.50 8.02
CA THR A 49 10.42 1.36 8.59
C THR A 49 11.49 1.66 7.53
N ARG A 50 11.38 1.03 6.35
CA ARG A 50 12.31 1.27 5.23
C ARG A 50 12.34 2.73 4.81
N ARG A 51 11.19 3.41 4.78
CA ARG A 51 11.10 4.84 4.47
C ARG A 51 11.88 5.68 5.49
N ALA A 52 11.69 5.41 6.78
CA ALA A 52 12.40 6.12 7.84
C ALA A 52 13.92 5.90 7.76
N GLU A 53 14.36 4.68 7.49
CA GLU A 53 15.77 4.35 7.29
C GLU A 53 16.36 5.08 6.07
N GLN A 54 15.64 5.11 4.96
CA GLN A 54 16.06 5.80 3.74
C GLN A 54 16.13 7.33 3.94
N ASP A 55 15.17 7.92 4.63
CA ASP A 55 15.17 9.34 5.00
C ASP A 55 16.39 9.68 5.89
N ALA A 56 16.69 8.83 6.87
CA ALA A 56 17.84 8.99 7.75
C ALA A 56 19.17 8.86 6.99
N ALA A 57 19.29 7.84 6.12
CA ALA A 57 20.48 7.62 5.31
C ALA A 57 20.72 8.78 4.33
N SER A 58 19.66 9.30 3.71
CA SER A 58 19.74 10.43 2.79
C SER A 58 20.20 11.71 3.49
N LYS A 59 19.66 12.01 4.69
CA LYS A 59 20.11 13.15 5.51
C LYS A 59 21.56 13.01 5.95
N LYS A 60 21.97 11.81 6.33
CA LYS A 60 23.36 11.51 6.70
C LYS A 60 24.29 11.75 5.50
N LEU A 61 23.96 11.20 4.33
CA LEU A 61 24.76 11.40 3.12
C LEU A 61 24.83 12.87 2.71
N GLN A 62 23.72 13.61 2.78
CA GLN A 62 23.72 15.05 2.49
C GLN A 62 24.65 15.83 3.42
N THR A 63 24.68 15.46 4.71
CA THR A 63 25.58 16.07 5.70
C THR A 63 27.04 15.73 5.40
N GLU A 64 27.33 14.47 5.07
CA GLU A 64 28.68 14.04 4.69
C GLU A 64 29.17 14.73 3.42
N VAL A 65 28.33 14.85 2.39
CA VAL A 65 28.64 15.57 1.15
C VAL A 65 28.94 17.02 1.44
N ARG A 66 28.09 17.71 2.22
CA ARG A 66 28.32 19.11 2.59
C ARG A 66 29.64 19.29 3.37
N SER A 67 29.89 18.41 4.34
CA SER A 67 31.12 18.44 5.13
C SER A 67 32.35 18.19 4.25
N HIS A 68 32.28 17.26 3.32
CA HIS A 68 33.37 16.95 2.40
C HIS A 68 33.65 18.12 1.46
N MET A 69 32.61 18.73 0.87
CA MET A 69 32.78 19.91 0.00
C MET A 69 33.40 21.10 0.71
N ALA A 70 33.14 21.28 2.00
CA ALA A 70 33.80 22.32 2.80
C ALA A 70 35.32 22.10 2.99
N THR A 71 35.80 20.88 2.76
CA THR A 71 37.23 20.52 2.79
C THR A 71 37.90 20.56 1.42
N SER A 72 37.28 21.18 0.42
CA SER A 72 37.86 21.30 -0.93
C SER A 72 39.28 21.87 -0.86
N PRO A 73 40.28 21.20 -1.48
CA PRO A 73 41.63 21.72 -1.52
C PRO A 73 41.69 23.10 -2.19
N LEU A 74 42.58 23.96 -1.70
CA LEU A 74 42.88 25.24 -2.34
C LEU A 74 43.59 24.99 -3.70
N PRO A 75 43.54 25.94 -4.66
CA PRO A 75 44.15 25.76 -5.99
C PRO A 75 45.64 25.40 -5.98
N ASN A 76 46.36 25.75 -4.91
CA ASN A 76 47.79 25.49 -4.72
C ASN A 76 48.08 24.33 -3.75
N ALA A 77 47.07 23.55 -3.37
CA ALA A 77 47.28 22.36 -2.54
C ALA A 77 48.09 21.30 -3.30
N PRO A 78 48.84 20.45 -2.58
CA PRO A 78 49.56 19.34 -3.20
C PRO A 78 48.61 18.33 -3.87
N GLU A 79 49.11 17.62 -4.88
CA GLU A 79 48.32 16.73 -5.75
C GLU A 79 47.67 15.54 -5.00
N ASP A 80 48.30 15.10 -3.92
CA ASP A 80 47.79 14.07 -3.03
C ASP A 80 46.47 14.49 -2.36
N ALA A 81 46.35 15.76 -1.95
CA ALA A 81 45.13 16.33 -1.39
C ALA A 81 43.97 16.30 -2.40
N PHE A 82 44.22 16.66 -3.66
CA PHE A 82 43.23 16.56 -4.73
C PHE A 82 42.84 15.10 -5.04
N THR A 83 43.80 14.19 -4.99
CA THR A 83 43.55 12.76 -5.23
C THR A 83 42.68 12.15 -4.12
N ALA A 84 42.99 12.42 -2.85
CA ALA A 84 42.18 12.00 -1.72
C ALA A 84 40.76 12.60 -1.78
N PHE A 85 40.65 13.89 -2.13
CA PHE A 85 39.37 14.56 -2.28
C PHE A 85 38.50 13.91 -3.36
N ARG A 86 39.05 13.68 -4.56
CA ARG A 86 38.34 12.99 -5.66
C ARG A 86 37.92 11.58 -5.30
N ALA A 87 38.79 10.82 -4.63
CA ALA A 87 38.47 9.46 -4.18
C ALA A 87 37.26 9.46 -3.24
N LYS A 88 37.21 10.39 -2.29
CA LYS A 88 36.08 10.52 -1.38
C LYS A 88 34.82 11.02 -2.08
N THR A 89 34.93 11.94 -3.04
CA THR A 89 33.79 12.36 -3.87
C THR A 89 33.17 11.18 -4.60
N LYS A 90 33.99 10.32 -5.23
CA LYS A 90 33.53 9.13 -5.93
C LYS A 90 32.82 8.12 -5.00
N ASP A 91 33.34 7.93 -3.77
CA ASP A 91 32.68 7.12 -2.74
C ASP A 91 31.28 7.66 -2.39
N LEU A 92 31.18 8.97 -2.18
CA LEU A 92 29.91 9.62 -1.86
C LEU A 92 28.91 9.55 -3.02
N GLU A 93 29.38 9.70 -4.27
CA GLU A 93 28.57 9.52 -5.48
C GLU A 93 28.03 8.09 -5.61
N ALA A 94 28.88 7.06 -5.45
CA ALA A 94 28.44 5.67 -5.50
C ALA A 94 27.39 5.34 -4.42
N ARG A 95 27.56 5.91 -3.22
CA ARG A 95 26.56 5.78 -2.14
C ARG A 95 25.27 6.51 -2.46
N LYS A 96 25.34 7.66 -3.13
CA LYS A 96 24.15 8.37 -3.63
C LYS A 96 23.39 7.52 -4.64
N GLU A 97 24.08 6.95 -5.63
CA GLU A 97 23.47 6.07 -6.63
C GLU A 97 22.77 4.85 -5.99
N THR A 98 23.40 4.28 -4.96
CA THR A 98 22.80 3.16 -4.20
C THR A 98 21.51 3.59 -3.50
N LEU A 99 21.48 4.77 -2.87
CA LEU A 99 20.27 5.30 -2.22
C LEU A 99 19.19 5.66 -3.23
N ASP A 100 19.55 6.25 -4.37
CA ASP A 100 18.61 6.59 -5.43
C ASP A 100 17.98 5.30 -6.01
N SER A 101 18.78 4.24 -6.23
CA SER A 101 18.26 2.94 -6.66
C SER A 101 17.34 2.28 -5.61
N ALA A 102 17.68 2.40 -4.32
CA ALA A 102 16.81 1.91 -3.24
C ALA A 102 15.49 2.69 -3.19
N ALA A 103 15.52 3.99 -3.47
CA ALA A 103 14.33 4.83 -3.57
C ALA A 103 13.41 4.38 -4.71
N ASP A 104 13.96 4.15 -5.90
CA ASP A 104 13.20 3.65 -7.05
C ASP A 104 12.54 2.30 -6.75
N GLN A 105 13.23 1.42 -6.02
CA GLN A 105 12.65 0.15 -5.61
C GLN A 105 11.56 0.33 -4.56
N TYR A 106 11.77 1.21 -3.57
CA TYR A 106 10.74 1.55 -2.59
C TYR A 106 9.47 2.07 -3.25
N ASP A 107 9.58 2.95 -4.24
CA ASP A 107 8.42 3.50 -4.96
C ASP A 107 7.65 2.40 -5.71
N LYS A 108 8.35 1.46 -6.36
CA LYS A 108 7.72 0.28 -6.98
C LYS A 108 6.99 -0.58 -5.95
N ASP A 109 7.63 -0.84 -4.80
CA ASP A 109 7.04 -1.64 -3.74
C ASP A 109 5.78 -0.98 -3.17
N VAL A 110 5.76 0.35 -3.01
CA VAL A 110 4.58 1.12 -2.59
C VAL A 110 3.46 1.03 -3.62
N VAL A 111 3.76 1.11 -4.91
CA VAL A 111 2.75 0.94 -5.97
C VAL A 111 2.13 -0.46 -5.90
N THR A 112 2.97 -1.51 -5.77
CA THR A 112 2.49 -2.89 -5.62
C THR A 112 1.64 -3.06 -4.36
N PHE A 113 2.09 -2.52 -3.22
CA PHE A 113 1.35 -2.55 -1.98
C PHE A 113 -0.03 -1.90 -2.11
N ASN A 114 -0.11 -0.72 -2.74
CA ASN A 114 -1.37 -0.01 -2.96
C ASN A 114 -2.32 -0.79 -3.89
N GLN A 115 -1.78 -1.45 -4.92
CA GLN A 115 -2.57 -2.33 -5.80
C GLN A 115 -3.15 -3.52 -5.04
N GLN A 116 -2.34 -4.18 -4.19
CA GLN A 116 -2.80 -5.29 -3.36
C GLN A 116 -3.85 -4.85 -2.35
N LEU A 117 -3.65 -3.70 -1.70
CA LEU A 117 -4.61 -3.11 -0.77
C LEU A 117 -5.94 -2.77 -1.46
N ALA A 118 -5.89 -2.17 -2.65
CA ALA A 118 -7.09 -1.86 -3.45
C ALA A 118 -7.82 -3.15 -3.88
N ALA A 119 -7.09 -4.16 -4.35
CA ALA A 119 -7.66 -5.45 -4.74
C ALA A 119 -8.34 -6.15 -3.56
N ARG A 120 -7.68 -6.18 -2.41
CA ARG A 120 -8.25 -6.70 -1.15
C ARG A 120 -9.51 -5.93 -0.77
N ASN A 121 -9.47 -4.60 -0.77
CA ASN A 121 -10.62 -3.79 -0.38
C ASN A 121 -11.81 -4.02 -1.32
N LYS A 122 -11.58 -4.12 -2.63
CA LYS A 122 -12.63 -4.44 -3.61
C LYS A 122 -13.28 -5.79 -3.33
N ARG A 123 -12.50 -6.83 -3.02
CA ARG A 123 -13.00 -8.19 -2.78
C ARG A 123 -13.65 -8.34 -1.40
N CYS A 124 -13.07 -7.75 -0.37
CA CYS A 124 -13.41 -8.03 1.02
C CYS A 124 -14.44 -7.05 1.63
N SER A 125 -14.62 -5.86 1.05
CA SER A 125 -15.59 -4.86 1.57
C SER A 125 -17.05 -5.24 1.31
N THR A 126 -17.31 -6.10 0.34
CA THR A 126 -18.65 -6.56 -0.04
C THR A 126 -19.05 -7.86 0.64
N LEU A 127 -18.18 -8.45 1.48
CA LEU A 127 -18.48 -9.69 2.18
C LEU A 127 -19.64 -9.49 3.15
N THR A 128 -20.72 -10.23 2.94
CA THR A 128 -21.85 -10.30 3.86
C THR A 128 -21.80 -11.63 4.57
N VAL A 129 -21.40 -11.65 5.84
CA VAL A 129 -21.22 -12.88 6.62
C VAL A 129 -22.27 -12.98 7.72
N THR A 130 -22.66 -14.20 8.06
CA THR A 130 -23.56 -14.41 9.20
C THR A 130 -22.87 -14.05 10.51
N LYS A 131 -23.64 -13.69 11.53
CA LYS A 131 -23.10 -13.46 12.88
C LYS A 131 -22.37 -14.70 13.41
N ALA A 132 -22.91 -15.89 13.19
CA ALA A 132 -22.33 -17.14 13.67
C ALA A 132 -20.95 -17.41 13.04
N ASP A 133 -20.82 -17.24 11.72
CA ASP A 133 -19.55 -17.44 11.02
C ASP A 133 -18.49 -16.42 11.43
N ARG A 134 -18.88 -15.15 11.54
CA ARG A 134 -17.99 -14.09 12.02
C ARG A 134 -17.49 -14.38 13.42
N ASP A 135 -18.39 -14.70 14.35
CA ASP A 135 -18.04 -14.96 15.75
C ASP A 135 -17.12 -16.21 15.85
N ALA A 136 -17.36 -17.24 15.03
CA ALA A 136 -16.49 -18.41 14.95
C ALA A 136 -15.08 -18.08 14.45
N VAL A 137 -14.94 -17.30 13.37
CA VAL A 137 -13.63 -16.88 12.84
C VAL A 137 -12.89 -15.99 13.84
N MET A 138 -13.58 -15.07 14.51
CA MET A 138 -12.95 -14.23 15.53
C MET A 138 -12.46 -15.04 16.73
N LYS A 139 -13.23 -16.06 17.15
CA LYS A 139 -12.81 -16.98 18.22
C LYS A 139 -11.56 -17.78 17.80
N GLU A 140 -11.50 -18.27 16.56
CA GLU A 140 -10.32 -18.95 16.02
C GLU A 140 -9.09 -18.04 16.07
N ARG A 141 -9.20 -16.80 15.58
CA ARG A 141 -8.10 -15.83 15.56
C ARG A 141 -7.62 -15.47 16.97
N ALA A 142 -8.53 -15.29 17.92
CA ALA A 142 -8.19 -15.01 19.31
C ALA A 142 -7.47 -16.19 19.99
N ALA A 143 -7.69 -17.44 19.55
CA ALA A 143 -6.97 -18.60 20.07
C ALA A 143 -5.55 -18.71 19.49
N VAL A 144 -5.35 -18.26 18.24
CA VAL A 144 -4.02 -18.24 17.59
C VAL A 144 -3.12 -17.15 18.18
N GLY A 145 -3.65 -15.94 18.42
CA GLY A 145 -2.87 -14.82 18.98
C GLY A 145 -2.54 -14.90 20.48
N LYS A 146 -2.89 -16.00 21.16
CA LYS A 146 -2.54 -16.28 22.57
C LYS A 146 -1.35 -17.23 22.73
N LYS A 147 -0.73 -17.66 21.63
CA LYS A 147 0.51 -18.42 21.61
C LYS A 147 1.67 -17.49 21.27
#